data_AF-A0A3M1GDA8-F1
#
_entry.id   AF-A0A3M1GDA8-F1
#
_cell.length_a   1.000
_cell.length_b   1.000
_cell.length_c   1.000
_cell.angle_alpha   90.00
_cell.angle_beta   90.00
_cell.angle_gamma   90.00
#
_symmetry.space_group_name_H-M   'P 1'
#
loop_
_entity.id
_entity.type
_entity.pdbx_description
1 polymer ?
#
loop_
_entity_poly.entity_id
_entity_poly.type
_entity_poly.pdbx_seq_one_letter_code
_entity_poly.pdbx_strand_id
1 'polypeptide(L)'
;HLNHALEAAGMKVVETDLGEYIIQLVNEPPSHIVAPVIHKRLEDIAQIFHDKLDMPHTLDPSEMTAAARSRLREEFFGAQMGVSGCNFAIAETGTVCIVTNEGNGRMVTSLPRVYVAVMGIEKVVPTVEDAILQLQALCRSATGQQFSVYCSMTSGPRTPEQPDGPEQFHVVLMDNGRLRMMERGYGEALLCVRCGACLNICPVYQEIGGHAYGSTYNGPIGAVISPALAPRMEDFKELPHASTLCGACRDVCPVKIDLPRLLVDLRADLVKQDANPQMEEWAIRGYVKAMSSRQLYETSGKLASLSTNVMANLSGGNIKFLPPPLNGWTEHRDFPPFARKSFRDWWRERQKLRHRDA
;
A
#
# COMPACT_ATOMS: atom_id res chain seq x y z
N HIS A 1 5.49 -14.64 8.14
CA HIS A 1 6.62 -13.70 8.16
C HIS A 1 7.92 -14.47 8.36
N LEU A 2 8.99 -14.11 7.64
CA LEU A 2 10.28 -14.82 7.69
C LEU A 2 10.91 -14.75 9.10
N ASN A 3 10.90 -13.57 9.73
CA ASN A 3 11.50 -13.36 11.05
C ASN A 3 10.93 -14.33 12.09
N HIS A 4 9.60 -14.43 12.21
CA HIS A 4 8.96 -15.37 13.14
C HIS A 4 9.35 -16.84 12.88
N ALA A 5 9.54 -17.23 11.62
CA ALA A 5 9.95 -18.59 11.29
C ALA A 5 11.40 -18.87 11.69
N LEU A 6 12.30 -17.89 11.54
CA LEU A 6 13.70 -17.96 11.97
C LEU A 6 13.81 -17.94 13.51
N GLU A 7 13.03 -17.10 14.18
CA GLU A 7 12.94 -17.04 15.64
C GLU A 7 12.41 -18.36 16.22
N ALA A 8 11.38 -18.95 15.62
CA ALA A 8 10.87 -20.27 15.99
C ALA A 8 11.91 -21.39 15.77
N ALA A 9 12.86 -21.20 14.86
CA ALA A 9 14.00 -22.08 14.67
C ALA A 9 15.16 -21.81 15.66
N GLY A 10 14.97 -20.91 16.64
CA GLY A 10 15.95 -20.58 17.68
C GLY A 10 16.99 -19.54 17.26
N MET A 11 16.79 -18.84 16.14
CA MET A 11 17.69 -17.79 15.68
C MET A 11 17.33 -16.43 16.29
N LYS A 12 18.34 -15.65 16.67
CA LYS A 12 18.16 -14.23 16.97
C LYS A 12 18.10 -13.46 15.65
N VAL A 13 16.99 -12.79 15.38
CA VAL A 13 16.79 -11.97 14.18
C VAL A 13 16.80 -10.49 14.58
N VAL A 14 17.58 -9.68 13.87
CA VAL A 14 17.71 -8.25 14.14
C VAL A 14 17.52 -7.49 12.85
N GLU A 15 16.55 -6.58 12.83
CA GLU A 15 16.36 -5.63 11.73
C GLU A 15 17.48 -4.58 11.73
N THR A 16 17.91 -4.21 10.53
CA THR A 16 19.14 -3.42 10.35
C THR A 16 18.92 -2.05 9.74
N ASP A 17 17.75 -1.83 9.13
CA ASP A 17 17.25 -0.49 8.78
C ASP A 17 16.75 0.19 10.05
N LEU A 18 17.05 1.47 10.26
CA LEU A 18 16.70 2.14 11.51
C LEU A 18 15.18 2.15 11.75
N GLY A 19 14.40 2.38 10.70
CA GLY A 19 12.94 2.37 10.77
C GLY A 19 12.40 0.99 11.16
N GLU A 20 12.84 -0.05 10.44
CA GLU A 20 12.46 -1.44 10.76
C GLU A 20 12.93 -1.85 12.17
N TYR A 21 14.11 -1.42 12.60
CA TYR A 21 14.64 -1.69 13.94
C TYR A 21 13.77 -1.07 15.03
N ILE A 22 13.36 0.19 14.88
CA ILE A 22 12.47 0.88 15.84
C ILE A 22 11.15 0.11 16.00
N ILE A 23 10.50 -0.31 14.91
CA ILE A 23 9.25 -1.05 15.02
C ILE A 23 9.45 -2.48 15.54
N GLN A 24 10.61 -3.10 15.28
CA GLN A 24 10.97 -4.40 15.85
C GLN A 24 11.05 -4.33 17.38
N LEU A 25 11.61 -3.24 17.96
CA LEU A 25 11.71 -3.05 19.41
C LEU A 25 10.35 -3.01 20.12
N VAL A 26 9.28 -2.64 19.41
CA VAL A 26 7.91 -2.55 19.92
C VAL A 26 6.96 -3.59 19.31
N ASN A 27 7.48 -4.52 18.50
CA ASN A 27 6.72 -5.58 17.82
C ASN A 27 5.52 -5.06 17.01
N GLU A 28 5.76 -4.04 16.18
CA GLU A 28 4.74 -3.43 15.32
C GLU A 28 5.08 -3.63 13.83
N PRO A 29 4.08 -3.79 12.94
CA PRO A 29 4.35 -3.83 11.50
C PRO A 29 4.71 -2.44 10.93
N PRO A 30 5.43 -2.38 9.80
CA PRO A 30 5.76 -1.12 9.15
C PRO A 30 4.52 -0.47 8.53
N SER A 31 4.41 0.86 8.64
CA SER A 31 3.29 1.58 8.03
C SER A 31 3.57 2.03 6.60
N HIS A 32 4.83 2.12 6.15
CA HIS A 32 5.19 2.57 4.80
C HIS A 32 6.42 1.84 4.27
N ILE A 33 6.45 1.56 2.97
CA ILE A 33 7.47 0.70 2.36
C ILE A 33 8.89 1.29 2.31
N VAL A 34 9.01 2.63 2.30
CA VAL A 34 10.31 3.35 2.31
C VAL A 34 10.60 3.98 3.67
N ALA A 35 9.57 4.15 4.52
CA ALA A 35 9.66 4.93 5.75
C ALA A 35 8.86 4.23 6.86
N PRO A 36 9.34 3.07 7.35
CA PRO A 36 8.56 2.14 8.19
C PRO A 36 7.86 2.78 9.40
N VAL A 37 8.52 3.76 10.01
CA VAL A 37 8.10 4.46 11.24
C VAL A 37 7.40 5.80 11.01
N ILE A 38 6.99 6.14 9.78
CA ILE A 38 6.44 7.47 9.46
C ILE A 38 5.18 7.84 10.28
N HIS A 39 4.50 6.85 10.86
CA HIS A 39 3.34 7.03 11.72
C HIS A 39 3.69 7.42 13.17
N LYS A 40 4.97 7.37 13.57
CA LYS A 40 5.42 7.72 14.93
C LYS A 40 5.97 9.15 14.98
N ARG A 41 5.68 9.86 16.07
CA ARG A 41 6.29 11.16 16.34
C ARG A 41 7.66 10.97 16.96
N LEU A 42 8.46 12.03 16.94
CA LEU A 42 9.82 12.02 17.49
C LEU A 42 9.82 11.69 18.99
N GLU A 43 8.86 12.21 19.74
CA GLU A 43 8.70 11.95 21.17
C GLU A 43 8.41 10.48 21.45
N ASP A 44 7.60 9.83 20.59
CA ASP A 44 7.28 8.42 20.73
C ASP A 44 8.55 7.56 20.50
N ILE A 45 9.38 7.93 19.51
CA ILE A 45 10.66 7.23 19.24
C ILE A 45 11.66 7.47 20.37
N ALA A 46 11.75 8.70 20.91
CA ALA A 46 12.62 9.02 22.04
C ALA A 46 12.29 8.20 23.27
N GLN A 47 11.00 8.03 23.57
CA GLN A 47 10.53 7.15 24.65
C GLN A 47 10.91 5.68 24.39
N ILE A 48 10.74 5.18 23.17
CA ILE A 48 11.14 3.80 22.82
C ILE A 48 12.65 3.60 23.05
N PHE A 49 13.48 4.55 22.64
CA PHE A 49 14.94 4.44 22.82
C PHE A 49 15.34 4.51 24.29
N HIS A 50 14.68 5.35 25.08
CA HIS A 50 14.87 5.37 26.52
C HIS A 50 14.54 4.01 27.15
N ASP A 51 13.37 3.47 26.85
CA ASP A 51 12.85 2.24 27.49
C ASP A 51 13.55 0.96 27.02
N LYS A 52 13.95 0.91 25.75
CA LYS A 52 14.45 -0.32 25.10
C LYS A 52 15.95 -0.37 24.91
N LEU A 53 16.61 0.79 24.83
CA LEU A 53 18.06 0.90 24.59
C LEU A 53 18.82 1.49 25.79
N ASP A 54 18.14 1.77 26.90
CA ASP A 54 18.71 2.38 28.12
C ASP A 54 19.46 3.69 27.81
N MET A 55 18.89 4.47 26.89
CA MET A 55 19.46 5.73 26.42
C MET A 55 18.90 6.91 27.23
N PRO A 56 19.70 7.95 27.54
CA PRO A 56 19.15 9.21 28.05
C PRO A 56 18.07 9.76 27.11
N HIS A 57 16.92 10.16 27.67
CA HIS A 57 15.84 10.73 26.86
C HIS A 57 16.30 12.03 26.18
N THR A 58 16.27 12.05 24.86
CA THR A 58 16.66 13.19 24.02
C THR A 58 15.73 13.30 22.83
N LEU A 59 15.52 14.52 22.35
CA LEU A 59 14.79 14.80 21.11
C LEU A 59 15.75 15.22 19.99
N ASP A 60 17.08 15.09 20.17
CA ASP A 60 18.04 15.30 19.08
C ASP A 60 18.14 14.02 18.22
N PRO A 61 17.66 14.05 16.95
CA PRO A 61 17.75 12.89 16.08
C PRO A 61 19.19 12.41 15.83
N SER A 62 20.17 13.32 15.90
CA SER A 62 21.59 12.99 15.70
C SER A 62 22.13 12.11 16.81
N GLU A 63 21.74 12.41 18.06
CA GLU A 63 22.12 11.60 19.22
C GLU A 63 21.43 10.23 19.14
N MET A 64 20.12 10.22 18.88
CA MET A 64 19.32 9.00 18.75
C MET A 64 19.87 8.05 17.68
N THR A 65 20.13 8.58 16.49
CA THR A 65 20.72 7.81 15.38
C THR A 65 22.13 7.30 15.70
N ALA A 66 22.96 8.10 16.40
CA ALA A 66 24.29 7.68 16.82
C ALA A 66 24.24 6.52 17.83
N ALA A 67 23.30 6.53 18.78
CA ALA A 67 23.12 5.44 19.73
C ALA A 67 22.63 4.17 19.06
N ALA A 68 21.59 4.25 18.23
CA ALA A 68 21.09 3.12 17.45
C ALA A 68 22.20 2.52 16.57
N ARG A 69 22.99 3.37 15.90
CA ARG A 69 24.15 2.95 15.08
C ARG A 69 25.21 2.23 15.91
N SER A 70 25.53 2.72 17.11
CA SER A 70 26.48 2.06 18.00
C SER A 70 25.99 0.68 18.42
N ARG A 71 24.70 0.56 18.77
CA ARG A 71 24.09 -0.72 19.15
C ARG A 71 24.06 -1.72 18.00
N LEU A 72 23.58 -1.31 16.83
CA LEU A 72 23.52 -2.16 15.64
C LEU A 72 24.92 -2.59 15.17
N ARG A 73 25.96 -1.79 15.43
CA ARG A 73 27.34 -2.14 15.06
C ARG A 73 27.79 -3.45 15.68
N GLU A 74 27.45 -3.69 16.95
CA GLU A 74 27.77 -4.94 17.65
C GLU A 74 27.08 -6.13 16.99
N GLU A 75 25.80 -5.97 16.64
CA GLU A 75 25.00 -6.99 15.96
C GLU A 75 25.58 -7.34 14.58
N PHE A 76 26.00 -6.34 13.80
CA PHE A 76 26.64 -6.57 12.49
C PHE A 76 27.94 -7.39 12.60
N PHE A 77 28.78 -7.13 13.62
CA PHE A 77 30.03 -7.88 13.80
C PHE A 77 29.80 -9.28 14.39
N GLY A 78 28.74 -9.46 15.18
CA GLY A 78 28.36 -10.76 15.74
C GLY A 78 27.55 -11.65 14.79
N ALA A 79 26.97 -11.09 13.75
CA ALA A 79 26.08 -11.80 12.84
C ALA A 79 26.81 -12.86 12.02
N GLN A 80 26.26 -14.08 12.02
CA GLN A 80 26.78 -15.21 11.24
C GLN A 80 26.21 -15.23 9.80
N MET A 81 25.01 -14.68 9.62
CA MET A 81 24.28 -14.65 8.36
C MET A 81 23.62 -13.29 8.15
N GLY A 82 23.79 -12.72 6.96
CA GLY A 82 23.03 -11.57 6.49
C GLY A 82 21.91 -12.04 5.57
N VAL A 83 20.70 -11.50 5.76
CA VAL A 83 19.55 -11.78 4.89
C VAL A 83 19.02 -10.45 4.40
N SER A 84 18.76 -10.35 3.09
CA SER A 84 18.13 -9.17 2.52
C SER A 84 17.22 -9.51 1.36
N GLY A 85 16.36 -8.57 0.99
CA GLY A 85 15.76 -8.54 -0.34
C GLY A 85 16.74 -8.01 -1.39
N CYS A 86 16.20 -7.68 -2.55
CA CYS A 86 16.89 -6.89 -3.56
C CYS A 86 15.92 -5.92 -4.26
N ASN A 87 16.47 -4.85 -4.82
CA ASN A 87 15.70 -3.95 -5.67
C ASN A 87 15.57 -4.52 -7.08
N PHE A 88 16.64 -5.10 -7.60
CA PHE A 88 16.70 -5.82 -8.88
C PHE A 88 17.90 -6.79 -8.90
N ALA A 89 17.82 -7.82 -9.73
CA ALA A 89 18.92 -8.74 -10.02
C ALA A 89 19.18 -8.78 -11.53
N ILE A 90 20.44 -8.73 -11.94
CA ILE A 90 20.87 -8.61 -13.33
C ILE A 90 21.25 -10.00 -13.84
N ALA A 91 20.51 -10.49 -14.84
CA ALA A 91 20.67 -11.85 -15.36
C ALA A 91 22.02 -12.05 -16.06
N GLU A 92 22.45 -11.10 -16.90
CA GLU A 92 23.67 -11.27 -17.70
C GLU A 92 24.96 -11.36 -16.87
N THR A 93 24.96 -10.80 -15.66
CA THR A 93 26.12 -10.79 -14.76
C THR A 93 25.94 -11.63 -13.49
N GLY A 94 24.75 -12.18 -13.24
CA GLY A 94 24.44 -12.88 -12.00
C GLY A 94 24.51 -11.98 -10.76
N THR A 95 24.15 -10.70 -10.88
CA THR A 95 24.38 -9.69 -9.83
C THR A 95 23.10 -9.29 -9.11
N VAL A 96 23.10 -9.28 -7.78
CA VAL A 96 22.01 -8.75 -6.95
C VAL A 96 22.31 -7.32 -6.51
N CYS A 97 21.33 -6.43 -6.63
CA CYS A 97 21.48 -5.02 -6.31
C CYS A 97 20.58 -4.60 -5.14
N ILE A 98 21.17 -3.88 -4.18
CA ILE A 98 20.46 -3.29 -3.03
C ILE A 98 20.71 -1.80 -2.99
N VAL A 99 19.63 -1.04 -2.85
CA VAL A 99 19.62 0.42 -2.80
C VAL A 99 19.27 0.84 -1.37
N THR A 100 20.13 1.61 -0.72
CA THR A 100 19.91 2.09 0.66
C THR A 100 20.36 3.54 0.83
N ASN A 101 19.83 4.21 1.86
CA ASN A 101 20.27 5.54 2.28
C ASN A 101 21.14 5.53 3.54
N GLU A 102 21.12 4.43 4.31
CA GLU A 102 21.76 4.34 5.63
C GLU A 102 23.05 3.50 5.62
N GLY A 103 23.35 2.80 4.52
CA GLY A 103 24.56 1.98 4.35
C GLY A 103 24.53 0.64 5.09
N ASN A 104 23.47 0.39 5.87
CA ASN A 104 23.17 -0.89 6.52
C ASN A 104 23.20 -2.07 5.54
N GLY A 105 22.65 -1.90 4.34
CA GLY A 105 22.62 -2.94 3.31
C GLY A 105 24.00 -3.51 3.01
N ARG A 106 25.02 -2.64 2.86
CA ARG A 106 26.41 -3.09 2.62
C ARG A 106 26.94 -3.93 3.78
N MET A 107 26.65 -3.54 5.01
CA MET A 107 27.08 -4.28 6.20
C MET A 107 26.41 -5.66 6.26
N VAL A 108 25.13 -5.76 5.93
CA VAL A 108 24.39 -7.04 5.85
C VAL A 108 24.97 -7.95 4.77
N THR A 109 25.35 -7.42 3.61
CA THR A 109 25.81 -8.24 2.49
C THR A 109 27.28 -8.64 2.56
N SER A 110 28.13 -7.90 3.29
CA SER A 110 29.58 -8.11 3.25
C SER A 110 30.24 -8.53 4.55
N LEU A 111 29.67 -8.23 5.72
CA LEU A 111 30.30 -8.58 7.01
C LEU A 111 30.02 -10.03 7.45
N PRO A 112 28.79 -10.55 7.38
CA PRO A 112 28.51 -11.92 7.78
C PRO A 112 29.18 -12.93 6.85
N ARG A 113 29.53 -14.10 7.39
CA ARG A 113 30.15 -15.19 6.62
C ARG A 113 29.20 -15.75 5.55
N VAL A 114 27.90 -15.70 5.79
CA VAL A 114 26.88 -16.17 4.85
C VAL A 114 25.97 -15.01 4.47
N TYR A 115 25.72 -14.83 3.17
CA TYR A 115 24.75 -13.87 2.67
C TYR A 115 23.65 -14.61 1.88
N VAL A 116 22.39 -14.34 2.22
CA VAL A 116 21.21 -14.87 1.53
C VAL A 116 20.36 -13.72 0.98
N ALA A 117 20.26 -13.64 -0.35
CA ALA A 117 19.32 -12.74 -1.02
C ALA A 117 17.99 -13.45 -1.26
N VAL A 118 16.89 -12.93 -0.71
CA VAL A 118 15.54 -13.48 -0.88
C VAL A 118 14.71 -12.52 -1.72
N MET A 119 14.45 -12.89 -2.98
CA MET A 119 13.82 -11.98 -3.95
C MET A 119 12.68 -12.65 -4.69
N GLY A 120 11.69 -11.85 -5.08
CA GLY A 120 10.66 -12.32 -6.00
C GLY A 120 11.20 -12.51 -7.41
N ILE A 121 10.65 -13.46 -8.16
CA ILE A 121 11.05 -13.74 -9.56
C ILE A 121 10.92 -12.53 -10.50
N GLU A 122 10.04 -11.58 -10.17
CA GLU A 122 9.80 -10.33 -10.90
C GLU A 122 10.94 -9.31 -10.79
N LYS A 123 11.91 -9.54 -9.90
CA LYS A 123 13.03 -8.61 -9.69
C LYS A 123 14.17 -8.79 -10.68
N VAL A 124 14.11 -9.80 -11.55
CA VAL A 124 15.16 -10.06 -12.54
C VAL A 124 15.03 -9.09 -13.72
N VAL A 125 16.13 -8.44 -14.07
CA VAL A 125 16.29 -7.63 -15.28
C VAL A 125 17.35 -8.25 -16.20
N PRO A 126 17.24 -8.11 -17.53
CA PRO A 126 18.19 -8.69 -18.47
C PRO A 126 19.61 -8.15 -18.33
N THR A 127 19.78 -6.82 -18.42
CA THR A 127 21.10 -6.18 -18.51
C THR A 127 21.38 -5.16 -17.40
N VAL A 128 22.64 -4.73 -17.30
CA VAL A 128 23.09 -3.66 -16.40
C VAL A 128 22.40 -2.33 -16.75
N GLU A 129 22.18 -2.03 -18.03
CA GLU A 129 21.48 -0.82 -18.48
C GLU A 129 20.03 -0.80 -17.99
N ASP A 130 19.34 -1.94 -18.06
CA ASP A 130 17.96 -2.07 -17.54
C ASP A 130 17.93 -1.82 -16.02
N ALA A 131 18.90 -2.37 -15.27
CA ALA A 131 19.04 -2.10 -13.85
C ALA A 131 19.28 -0.61 -13.54
N ILE A 132 20.15 0.06 -14.30
CA ILE A 132 20.42 1.49 -14.13
C ILE A 132 19.17 2.32 -14.41
N LEU A 133 18.37 1.96 -15.42
CA LEU A 133 17.11 2.64 -15.71
C LEU A 133 16.11 2.51 -14.54
N GLN A 134 15.96 1.29 -14.00
CA GLN A 134 15.12 1.05 -12.83
C GLN A 134 15.61 1.82 -11.59
N LEU A 135 16.93 1.89 -11.40
CA LEU A 135 17.54 2.64 -10.31
C LEU A 135 17.24 4.14 -10.40
N GLN A 136 17.36 4.72 -11.60
CA GLN A 136 17.02 6.12 -11.82
C GLN A 136 15.55 6.42 -11.54
N ALA A 137 14.65 5.54 -11.99
CA ALA A 137 13.22 5.65 -11.71
C ALA A 137 12.93 5.54 -10.21
N LEU A 138 13.52 4.56 -9.53
CA LEU A 138 13.36 4.32 -8.11
C LEU A 138 13.80 5.54 -7.27
N CYS A 139 15.03 6.02 -7.47
CA CYS A 139 15.59 7.09 -6.62
C CYS A 139 14.77 8.38 -6.73
N ARG A 140 14.43 8.77 -7.97
CA ARG A 140 13.66 10.00 -8.22
C ARG A 140 12.24 9.93 -7.70
N SER A 141 11.59 8.78 -7.82
CA SER A 141 10.20 8.62 -7.35
C SER A 141 10.07 8.32 -5.87
N ALA A 142 11.08 7.73 -5.23
CA ALA A 142 11.03 7.40 -3.81
C ALA A 142 11.42 8.57 -2.92
N THR A 143 12.59 9.18 -3.17
CA THR A 143 13.18 10.20 -2.29
C THR A 143 13.42 11.53 -3.00
N GLY A 144 13.14 11.63 -4.30
CA GLY A 144 13.46 12.82 -5.09
C GLY A 144 14.95 12.99 -5.39
N GLN A 145 15.80 12.02 -4.99
CA GLN A 145 17.23 12.07 -5.21
C GLN A 145 17.58 11.67 -6.65
N GLN A 146 18.66 12.23 -7.20
CA GLN A 146 19.19 11.79 -8.50
C GLN A 146 19.73 10.35 -8.42
N PHE A 147 20.26 9.98 -7.26
CA PHE A 147 20.78 8.66 -6.94
C PHE A 147 20.69 8.47 -5.42
N SER A 148 20.39 7.25 -4.96
CA SER A 148 20.41 6.90 -3.54
C SER A 148 21.82 7.04 -2.97
N VAL A 149 21.97 7.20 -1.65
CA VAL A 149 23.31 7.35 -1.05
C VAL A 149 24.20 6.13 -1.33
N TYR A 150 23.62 4.92 -1.36
CA TYR A 150 24.33 3.68 -1.65
C TYR A 150 23.56 2.80 -2.64
N CYS A 151 24.29 2.23 -3.60
CA CYS A 151 23.87 1.10 -4.42
C CYS A 151 24.94 0.01 -4.30
N SER A 152 24.61 -1.10 -3.63
CA SER A 152 25.51 -2.23 -3.43
C SER A 152 25.17 -3.33 -4.43
N MET A 153 26.19 -3.83 -5.13
CA MET A 153 26.06 -4.87 -6.15
C MET A 153 26.90 -6.07 -5.73
N THR A 154 26.28 -7.25 -5.62
CA THR A 154 26.95 -8.50 -5.21
C THR A 154 26.76 -9.56 -6.28
N SER A 155 27.86 -10.04 -6.85
CA SER A 155 27.87 -11.03 -7.95
C SER A 155 28.37 -12.41 -7.53
N GLY A 156 28.80 -12.58 -6.28
CA GLY A 156 29.42 -13.81 -5.83
C GLY A 156 29.93 -13.74 -4.38
N PRO A 157 30.34 -14.89 -3.82
CA PRO A 157 31.11 -14.92 -2.58
C PRO A 157 32.55 -14.41 -2.81
N ARG A 158 33.27 -14.16 -1.73
CA ARG A 158 34.69 -13.81 -1.78
C ARG A 158 35.53 -14.91 -2.45
N THR A 159 36.62 -14.52 -3.10
CA THR A 159 37.62 -15.43 -3.69
C THR A 159 39.01 -15.14 -3.11
N PRO A 160 40.03 -15.99 -3.34
CA PRO A 160 41.41 -15.66 -2.95
C PRO A 160 41.90 -14.32 -3.52
N GLU A 161 41.47 -13.96 -4.72
CA GLU A 161 41.80 -12.70 -5.40
C GLU A 161 40.92 -11.52 -4.94
N GLN A 162 39.72 -11.81 -4.43
CA GLN A 162 38.75 -10.84 -3.90
C GLN A 162 38.35 -11.25 -2.48
N PRO A 163 39.20 -11.03 -1.46
CA PRO A 163 39.02 -11.61 -0.13
C PRO A 163 37.92 -10.93 0.71
N ASP A 164 37.37 -9.81 0.25
CA ASP A 164 36.31 -9.08 0.91
C ASP A 164 34.93 -9.69 0.62
N GLY A 165 34.06 -9.74 1.62
CA GLY A 165 32.68 -10.19 1.49
C GLY A 165 32.39 -11.57 2.09
N PRO A 166 31.21 -12.14 1.80
CA PRO A 166 30.75 -13.37 2.43
C PRO A 166 31.50 -14.58 1.88
N GLU A 167 31.69 -15.60 2.71
CA GLU A 167 32.21 -16.91 2.31
C GLU A 167 31.21 -17.69 1.44
N GLN A 168 29.91 -17.47 1.67
CA GLN A 168 28.85 -18.11 0.92
C GLN A 168 27.81 -17.07 0.50
N PHE A 169 27.39 -17.15 -0.76
CA PHE A 169 26.33 -16.31 -1.31
C PHE A 169 25.23 -17.18 -1.90
N HIS A 170 24.01 -17.04 -1.37
CA HIS A 170 22.84 -17.79 -1.77
C HIS A 170 21.76 -16.83 -2.31
N VAL A 171 21.08 -17.23 -3.39
CA VAL A 171 19.96 -16.47 -3.94
C VAL A 171 18.72 -17.36 -3.96
N VAL A 172 17.65 -16.91 -3.29
CA VAL A 172 16.35 -17.57 -3.24
C VAL A 172 15.38 -16.81 -4.13
N LEU A 173 15.02 -17.41 -5.26
CA LEU A 173 14.00 -16.90 -6.18
C LEU A 173 12.62 -17.38 -5.74
N MET A 174 11.78 -16.45 -5.28
CA MET A 174 10.46 -16.73 -4.77
C MET A 174 9.39 -16.44 -5.82
N ASP A 175 8.66 -17.47 -6.22
CA ASP A 175 7.38 -17.27 -6.91
C ASP A 175 6.33 -16.77 -5.91
N ASN A 176 5.95 -17.59 -4.92
CA ASN A 176 4.91 -17.24 -3.94
C ASN A 176 3.62 -16.70 -4.60
N GLY A 177 3.19 -17.30 -5.72
CA GLY A 177 1.97 -16.92 -6.43
C GLY A 177 2.12 -15.85 -7.50
N ARG A 178 3.33 -15.38 -7.81
CA ARG A 178 3.59 -14.37 -8.85
C ARG A 178 3.30 -14.88 -10.26
N LEU A 179 3.65 -16.13 -10.57
CA LEU A 179 3.30 -16.79 -11.84
C LEU A 179 1.77 -16.84 -11.99
N ARG A 180 1.04 -17.26 -10.95
CA ARG A 180 -0.43 -17.26 -10.96
C ARG A 180 -1.01 -15.85 -11.14
N MET A 181 -0.40 -14.85 -10.50
CA MET A 181 -0.79 -13.45 -10.65
C MET A 181 -0.60 -12.97 -12.10
N MET A 182 0.47 -13.38 -12.78
CA MET A 182 0.66 -13.10 -14.21
C MET A 182 -0.38 -13.79 -15.08
N GLU A 183 -0.62 -15.09 -14.86
CA GLU A 183 -1.62 -15.86 -15.60
C GLU A 183 -3.03 -15.28 -15.47
N ARG A 184 -3.37 -14.70 -14.32
CA ARG A 184 -4.64 -14.03 -14.05
C ARG A 184 -4.76 -12.61 -14.64
N GLY A 185 -3.74 -12.12 -15.34
CA GLY A 185 -3.75 -10.80 -15.97
C GLY A 185 -3.35 -9.64 -15.04
N TYR A 186 -2.87 -9.94 -13.84
CA TYR A 186 -2.41 -8.94 -12.86
C TYR A 186 -0.89 -8.73 -12.87
N GLY A 187 -0.17 -9.36 -13.81
CA GLY A 187 1.29 -9.31 -13.92
C GLY A 187 1.89 -7.90 -14.01
N GLU A 188 1.13 -6.93 -14.51
CA GLU A 188 1.55 -5.52 -14.56
C GLU A 188 1.95 -4.96 -13.18
N ALA A 189 1.26 -5.36 -12.11
CA ALA A 189 1.63 -4.91 -10.76
C ALA A 189 2.98 -5.47 -10.27
N LEU A 190 3.52 -6.53 -10.90
CA LEU A 190 4.86 -7.05 -10.61
C LEU A 190 5.98 -6.16 -11.15
N LEU A 191 5.69 -5.20 -12.04
CA LEU A 191 6.65 -4.19 -12.48
C LEU A 191 7.02 -3.20 -11.36
N CYS A 192 6.35 -3.27 -10.20
CA CYS A 192 6.54 -2.31 -9.13
C CYS A 192 7.99 -2.30 -8.59
N VAL A 193 8.63 -1.14 -8.70
CA VAL A 193 9.97 -0.85 -8.15
C VAL A 193 9.96 -0.53 -6.64
N ARG A 194 8.79 -0.56 -5.99
CA ARG A 194 8.62 -0.32 -4.53
C ARG A 194 9.04 1.09 -4.08
N CYS A 195 8.83 2.10 -4.93
CA CYS A 195 9.20 3.49 -4.63
C CYS A 195 8.25 4.23 -3.66
N GLY A 196 7.05 3.72 -3.40
CA GLY A 196 6.09 4.38 -2.50
C GLY A 196 5.35 5.60 -3.07
N ALA A 197 5.67 6.06 -4.29
CA ALA A 197 5.00 7.24 -4.89
C ALA A 197 3.46 7.13 -4.91
N CYS A 198 2.93 5.94 -5.19
CA CYS A 198 1.49 5.70 -5.18
C CYS A 198 0.86 5.78 -3.78
N LEU A 199 1.60 5.44 -2.70
CA LEU A 199 1.13 5.58 -1.32
C LEU A 199 1.00 7.08 -1.00
N ASN A 200 2.06 7.84 -1.27
CA ASN A 200 2.15 9.25 -0.91
C ASN A 200 1.11 10.15 -1.60
N ILE A 201 0.70 9.83 -2.83
CA ILE A 201 -0.32 10.60 -3.55
C ILE A 201 -1.76 10.13 -3.25
N CYS A 202 -1.93 8.99 -2.58
CA CYS A 202 -3.25 8.40 -2.42
C CYS A 202 -4.01 9.05 -1.26
N PRO A 203 -5.19 9.66 -1.50
CA PRO A 203 -5.95 10.29 -0.43
C PRO A 203 -6.44 9.27 0.59
N VAL A 204 -6.75 8.03 0.18
CA VAL A 204 -7.16 6.98 1.13
C VAL A 204 -6.02 6.63 2.08
N TYR A 205 -4.84 6.35 1.54
CA TYR A 205 -3.66 5.99 2.34
C TYR A 205 -3.25 7.12 3.29
N GLN A 206 -3.34 8.38 2.87
CA GLN A 206 -3.03 9.54 3.71
C GLN A 206 -3.95 9.65 4.93
N GLU A 207 -5.22 9.26 4.80
CA GLU A 207 -6.19 9.35 5.89
C GLU A 207 -6.15 8.14 6.84
N ILE A 208 -5.95 6.92 6.31
CA ILE A 208 -6.05 5.69 7.12
C ILE A 208 -4.70 5.07 7.50
N GLY A 209 -3.61 5.52 6.87
CA GLY A 209 -2.27 4.95 7.04
C GLY A 209 -2.11 3.54 6.47
N GLY A 210 -0.89 2.99 6.57
CA GLY A 210 -0.60 1.67 6.00
C GLY A 210 -1.12 0.48 6.81
N HIS A 211 -1.29 0.63 8.13
CA HIS A 211 -1.74 -0.48 8.99
C HIS A 211 -3.18 -0.91 8.69
N ALA A 212 -4.04 0.03 8.29
CA ALA A 212 -5.44 -0.26 7.95
C ALA A 212 -5.60 -1.21 6.75
N TYR A 213 -4.55 -1.40 5.94
CA TYR A 213 -4.56 -2.34 4.83
C TYR A 213 -4.38 -3.81 5.26
N GLY A 214 -3.96 -4.08 6.50
CA GLY A 214 -3.88 -5.45 7.05
C GLY A 214 -2.95 -6.41 6.30
N SER A 215 -1.98 -5.88 5.54
CA SER A 215 -1.04 -6.65 4.72
C SER A 215 0.35 -6.00 4.71
N THR A 216 1.39 -6.80 4.53
CA THR A 216 2.76 -6.34 4.30
C THR A 216 2.86 -5.39 3.10
N TYR A 217 2.03 -5.61 2.08
CA TYR A 217 1.90 -4.68 0.96
C TYR A 217 0.74 -3.73 1.23
N ASN A 218 1.04 -2.46 1.48
CA ASN A 218 0.07 -1.41 1.79
C ASN A 218 -0.12 -0.41 0.63
N GLY A 219 -1.10 0.49 0.80
CA GLY A 219 -1.43 1.52 -0.20
C GLY A 219 -2.03 0.98 -1.49
N PRO A 220 -2.14 1.81 -2.55
CA PRO A 220 -2.77 1.41 -3.82
C PRO A 220 -2.15 0.17 -4.47
N ILE A 221 -0.82 0.04 -4.45
CA ILE A 221 -0.14 -1.16 -4.96
C ILE A 221 -0.44 -2.38 -4.08
N GLY A 222 -0.49 -2.20 -2.75
CA GLY A 222 -0.85 -3.25 -1.80
C GLY A 222 -2.26 -3.77 -1.97
N ALA A 223 -3.20 -2.88 -2.30
CA ALA A 223 -4.59 -3.24 -2.61
C ALA A 223 -4.74 -4.10 -3.88
N VAL A 224 -3.73 -4.14 -4.74
CA VAL A 224 -3.68 -5.05 -5.89
C VAL A 224 -2.89 -6.31 -5.57
N ILE A 225 -1.67 -6.16 -5.06
CA ILE A 225 -0.74 -7.27 -4.86
C ILE A 225 -1.21 -8.24 -3.78
N SER A 226 -1.77 -7.75 -2.67
CA SER A 226 -2.20 -8.62 -1.57
C SER A 226 -3.28 -9.62 -1.99
N PRO A 227 -4.43 -9.20 -2.55
CA PRO A 227 -5.43 -10.15 -3.05
C PRO A 227 -4.92 -11.01 -4.22
N ALA A 228 -4.01 -10.50 -5.07
CA ALA A 228 -3.53 -11.23 -6.22
C ALA A 228 -2.49 -12.32 -5.87
N LEU A 229 -1.69 -12.13 -4.82
CA LEU A 229 -0.74 -13.13 -4.31
C LEU A 229 -1.37 -14.11 -3.31
N ALA A 230 -2.41 -13.68 -2.60
CA ALA A 230 -3.07 -14.52 -1.61
C ALA A 230 -3.57 -15.84 -2.22
N PRO A 231 -3.49 -16.97 -1.48
CA PRO A 231 -4.08 -18.22 -1.93
C PRO A 231 -5.58 -18.09 -2.23
N ARG A 232 -6.28 -17.25 -1.46
CA ARG A 232 -7.68 -16.88 -1.63
C ARG A 232 -7.79 -15.37 -1.71
N MET A 233 -8.42 -14.88 -2.76
CA MET A 233 -8.57 -13.44 -3.01
C MET A 233 -9.48 -12.79 -1.96
N GLU A 234 -10.44 -13.56 -1.46
CA GLU A 234 -11.48 -13.16 -0.51
C GLU A 234 -10.90 -12.74 0.84
N ASP A 235 -9.72 -13.26 1.21
CA ASP A 235 -8.99 -12.88 2.42
C ASP A 235 -8.65 -11.37 2.44
N PHE A 236 -8.64 -10.72 1.27
CA PHE A 236 -8.37 -9.29 1.09
C PHE A 236 -9.44 -8.58 0.26
N LYS A 237 -10.69 -9.06 0.29
CA LYS A 237 -11.78 -8.54 -0.56
C LYS A 237 -12.08 -7.06 -0.40
N GLU A 238 -11.82 -6.47 0.77
CA GLU A 238 -12.07 -5.05 1.02
C GLU A 238 -11.01 -4.14 0.37
N LEU A 239 -9.79 -4.63 0.12
CA LEU A 239 -8.70 -3.79 -0.34
C LEU A 239 -8.91 -3.19 -1.73
N PRO A 240 -9.43 -3.93 -2.73
CA PRO A 240 -9.79 -3.33 -4.01
C PRO A 240 -10.79 -2.17 -3.88
N HIS A 241 -11.62 -2.16 -2.83
CA HIS A 241 -12.61 -1.12 -2.55
C HIS A 241 -12.04 0.07 -1.76
N ALA A 242 -10.86 -0.08 -1.14
CA ALA A 242 -10.12 1.00 -0.46
C ALA A 242 -9.43 1.97 -1.45
N SER A 243 -10.19 2.45 -2.44
CA SER A 243 -9.75 3.38 -3.48
C SER A 243 -10.91 4.17 -4.06
N THR A 244 -10.70 5.47 -4.21
CA THR A 244 -11.62 6.39 -4.91
C THR A 244 -11.54 6.29 -6.43
N LEU A 245 -10.62 5.48 -6.96
CA LEU A 245 -10.33 5.35 -8.40
C LEU A 245 -9.98 6.67 -9.10
N CYS A 246 -9.45 7.66 -8.36
CA CYS A 246 -9.14 8.99 -8.88
C CYS A 246 -8.01 9.04 -9.94
N GLY A 247 -7.24 7.96 -10.10
CA GLY A 247 -6.16 7.90 -11.11
C GLY A 247 -4.80 8.45 -10.69
N ALA A 248 -4.71 9.20 -9.59
CA ALA A 248 -3.47 9.87 -9.19
C ALA A 248 -2.26 8.94 -9.04
N CYS A 249 -2.48 7.71 -8.55
CA CYS A 249 -1.43 6.71 -8.41
C CYS A 249 -0.83 6.25 -9.76
N ARG A 250 -1.63 6.24 -10.83
CA ARG A 250 -1.17 5.94 -12.20
C ARG A 250 -0.30 7.07 -12.74
N ASP A 251 -0.74 8.31 -12.51
CA ASP A 251 -0.06 9.51 -13.04
C ASP A 251 1.36 9.66 -12.48
N VAL A 252 1.55 9.34 -11.19
CA VAL A 252 2.85 9.41 -10.53
C VAL A 252 3.71 8.16 -10.68
N CYS A 253 3.18 7.05 -11.22
CA CYS A 253 3.91 5.79 -11.28
C CYS A 253 5.06 5.88 -12.32
N PRO A 254 6.33 5.69 -11.91
CA PRO A 254 7.45 5.80 -12.84
C PRO A 254 7.47 4.67 -13.88
N VAL A 255 6.91 3.51 -13.51
CA VAL A 255 6.82 2.30 -14.36
C VAL A 255 5.42 2.09 -14.95
N LYS A 256 4.58 3.14 -14.95
CA LYS A 256 3.30 3.20 -15.68
C LYS A 256 2.28 2.09 -15.38
N ILE A 257 2.23 1.61 -14.14
CA ILE A 257 1.20 0.66 -13.68
C ILE A 257 -0.15 1.38 -13.59
N ASP A 258 -1.17 0.88 -14.30
CA ASP A 258 -2.57 1.31 -14.21
C ASP A 258 -3.27 0.61 -13.04
N LEU A 259 -2.93 1.05 -11.83
CA LEU A 259 -3.56 0.57 -10.60
C LEU A 259 -5.10 0.76 -10.59
N PRO A 260 -5.68 1.87 -11.06
CA PRO A 260 -7.14 2.00 -11.15
C PRO A 260 -7.80 0.88 -11.96
N ARG A 261 -7.25 0.54 -13.15
CA ARG A 261 -7.74 -0.57 -13.96
C ARG A 261 -7.65 -1.89 -13.20
N LEU A 262 -6.47 -2.20 -12.65
CA LEU A 262 -6.25 -3.45 -11.91
C LEU A 262 -7.20 -3.59 -10.71
N LEU A 263 -7.50 -2.50 -10.01
CA LEU A 263 -8.47 -2.49 -8.90
C LEU A 263 -9.90 -2.75 -9.39
N VAL A 264 -10.31 -2.19 -10.53
CA VAL A 264 -11.63 -2.46 -11.13
C VAL A 264 -11.74 -3.91 -11.58
N ASP A 265 -10.68 -4.46 -12.18
CA ASP A 265 -10.63 -5.86 -12.60
C ASP A 265 -10.73 -6.79 -11.37
N LEU A 266 -10.03 -6.48 -10.28
CA LEU A 266 -10.14 -7.21 -9.02
C LEU A 266 -11.54 -7.16 -8.43
N ARG A 267 -12.20 -6.00 -8.44
CA ARG A 267 -13.60 -5.87 -8.00
C ARG A 267 -14.52 -6.73 -8.86
N ALA A 268 -14.31 -6.75 -10.17
CA ALA A 268 -15.11 -7.57 -11.08
C ALA A 268 -14.88 -9.07 -10.85
N ASP A 269 -13.65 -9.48 -10.56
CA ASP A 269 -13.33 -10.87 -10.25
C ASP A 269 -13.86 -11.31 -8.89
N LEU A 270 -13.80 -10.45 -7.87
CA LEU A 270 -14.45 -10.68 -6.58
C LEU A 270 -15.95 -10.90 -6.73
N VAL A 271 -16.63 -10.06 -7.54
CA VAL A 271 -18.07 -10.23 -7.83
C VAL A 271 -18.37 -11.56 -8.53
N LYS A 272 -17.47 -12.08 -9.37
CA LYS A 272 -17.62 -13.38 -10.03
C LYS A 272 -17.35 -14.56 -9.09
N GLN A 273 -16.40 -14.42 -8.17
CA GLN A 273 -15.95 -15.49 -7.26
C GLN A 273 -16.83 -15.58 -6.01
N ASP A 274 -17.26 -14.45 -5.48
CA ASP A 274 -18.04 -14.29 -4.27
C ASP A 274 -19.41 -13.70 -4.66
N ALA A 275 -20.30 -14.59 -5.12
CA ALA A 275 -21.64 -14.31 -5.62
C ALA A 275 -22.27 -13.08 -4.93
N ASN A 276 -22.23 -11.95 -5.64
CA ASN A 276 -22.76 -10.67 -5.17
C ASN A 276 -24.11 -10.91 -4.46
N PRO A 277 -24.40 -10.30 -3.30
CA PRO A 277 -25.70 -10.46 -2.68
C PRO A 277 -26.74 -10.16 -3.75
N GLN A 278 -27.65 -11.10 -4.06
CA GLN A 278 -28.62 -10.93 -5.16
C GLN A 278 -29.33 -9.57 -5.06
N MET A 279 -29.53 -9.08 -3.83
CA MET A 279 -30.03 -7.75 -3.53
C MET A 279 -29.25 -6.61 -4.20
N GLU A 280 -27.91 -6.65 -4.19
CA GLU A 280 -27.07 -5.63 -4.82
C GLU A 280 -27.24 -5.65 -6.34
N GLU A 281 -27.21 -6.83 -6.97
CA GLU A 281 -27.44 -6.96 -8.41
C GLU A 281 -28.81 -6.40 -8.83
N TRP A 282 -29.87 -6.76 -8.08
CA TRP A 282 -31.21 -6.23 -8.31
C TRP A 282 -31.29 -4.72 -8.07
N ALA A 283 -30.62 -4.20 -7.03
CA ALA A 283 -30.57 -2.78 -6.73
C ALA A 283 -29.90 -1.99 -7.86
N ILE A 284 -28.76 -2.46 -8.36
CA ILE A 284 -28.04 -1.83 -9.49
C ILE A 284 -28.86 -1.92 -10.77
N ARG A 285 -29.47 -3.07 -11.10
CA ARG A 285 -30.37 -3.19 -12.27
C ARG A 285 -31.57 -2.25 -12.17
N GLY A 286 -32.16 -2.14 -10.99
CA GLY A 286 -33.26 -1.22 -10.70
C GLY A 286 -32.84 0.24 -10.88
N TYR A 287 -31.67 0.61 -10.35
CA TYR A 287 -31.07 1.92 -10.52
C TYR A 287 -30.83 2.25 -12.01
N VAL A 288 -30.19 1.35 -12.77
CA VAL A 288 -29.96 1.54 -14.21
C VAL A 288 -31.28 1.72 -14.97
N LYS A 289 -32.30 0.89 -14.70
CA LYS A 289 -33.62 1.04 -15.34
C LYS A 289 -34.27 2.38 -15.00
N ALA A 290 -34.18 2.83 -13.75
CA ALA A 290 -34.71 4.13 -13.33
C ALA A 290 -33.96 5.30 -13.98
N MET A 291 -32.63 5.24 -14.06
CA MET A 291 -31.79 6.30 -14.62
C MET A 291 -31.85 6.37 -16.16
N SER A 292 -32.02 5.25 -16.84
CA SER A 292 -32.10 5.16 -18.30
C SER A 292 -33.47 5.58 -18.87
N SER A 293 -34.47 5.81 -18.01
CA SER A 293 -35.78 6.29 -18.43
C SER A 293 -36.11 7.62 -17.77
N ARG A 294 -36.28 8.67 -18.59
CA ARG A 294 -36.65 10.01 -18.11
C ARG A 294 -37.91 9.99 -17.23
N GLN A 295 -38.94 9.24 -17.64
CA GLN A 295 -40.20 9.19 -16.91
C GLN A 295 -40.04 8.48 -15.56
N LEU A 296 -39.31 7.36 -15.52
CA LEU A 296 -39.04 6.65 -14.26
C LEU A 296 -38.20 7.50 -13.31
N TYR A 297 -37.16 8.17 -13.81
CA TYR A 297 -36.34 9.08 -13.02
C TYR A 297 -37.15 10.25 -12.42
N GLU A 298 -37.99 10.91 -13.23
CA GLU A 298 -38.78 12.05 -12.76
C GLU A 298 -39.86 11.64 -11.74
N THR A 299 -40.50 10.48 -11.95
CA THR A 299 -41.52 9.97 -11.04
C THR A 299 -40.92 9.44 -9.74
N SER A 300 -39.81 8.68 -9.81
CA SER A 300 -39.10 8.18 -8.63
C SER A 300 -38.56 9.31 -7.77
N GLY A 301 -38.01 10.36 -8.38
CA GLY A 301 -37.52 11.55 -7.65
C GLY A 301 -38.64 12.30 -6.91
N LYS A 302 -39.83 12.44 -7.53
CA LYS A 302 -40.99 13.06 -6.87
C LYS A 302 -41.53 12.21 -5.72
N LEU A 303 -41.62 10.90 -5.92
CA LEU A 303 -42.04 9.97 -4.87
C LEU A 303 -41.04 9.96 -3.71
N ALA A 304 -39.74 9.94 -3.99
CA ALA A 304 -38.68 10.00 -2.98
C ALA A 304 -38.71 11.33 -2.21
N SER A 305 -38.94 12.46 -2.89
CA SER A 305 -39.12 13.76 -2.25
C SER A 305 -40.32 13.75 -1.30
N LEU A 306 -41.48 13.26 -1.76
CA LEU A 306 -42.68 13.17 -0.93
C LEU A 306 -42.46 12.25 0.29
N SER A 307 -41.96 11.04 0.09
CA SER A 307 -41.79 10.05 1.16
C SER A 307 -40.78 10.52 2.21
N THR A 308 -39.64 11.06 1.78
CA THR A 308 -38.60 11.55 2.71
C THR A 308 -39.06 12.77 3.49
N ASN A 309 -39.83 13.70 2.89
CA ASN A 309 -40.40 14.84 3.60
C ASN A 309 -41.47 14.39 4.62
N VAL A 310 -42.30 13.39 4.29
CA VAL A 310 -43.27 12.83 5.24
C VAL A 310 -42.55 12.20 6.43
N MET A 311 -41.55 11.35 6.19
CA MET A 311 -40.76 10.72 7.26
C MET A 311 -40.01 11.74 8.12
N ALA A 312 -39.41 12.75 7.50
CA ALA A 312 -38.72 13.83 8.21
C ALA A 312 -39.68 14.66 9.08
N ASN A 313 -40.87 15.00 8.58
CA ASN A 313 -41.87 15.72 9.37
C ASN A 313 -42.33 14.93 10.60
N LEU A 314 -42.44 13.60 10.48
CA LEU A 314 -42.75 12.70 11.60
C LEU A 314 -41.61 12.57 12.62
N SER A 315 -40.39 12.95 12.24
CA SER A 315 -39.16 12.73 13.02
C SER A 315 -38.48 14.03 13.47
N GLY A 316 -39.17 15.18 13.36
CA GLY A 316 -38.67 16.48 13.81
C GLY A 316 -37.76 17.22 12.83
N GLY A 317 -37.89 16.95 11.53
CA GLY A 317 -37.22 17.70 10.44
C GLY A 317 -36.16 16.92 9.67
N ASN A 318 -35.65 15.82 10.22
CA ASN A 318 -34.72 14.90 9.56
C ASN A 318 -35.19 13.44 9.73
N ILE A 319 -34.73 12.55 8.86
CA ILE A 319 -34.99 11.11 8.99
C ILE A 319 -33.98 10.52 9.97
N LYS A 320 -34.48 10.10 11.14
CA LYS A 320 -33.68 9.53 12.23
C LYS A 320 -33.59 8.01 12.21
N PHE A 321 -34.39 7.36 11.37
CA PHE A 321 -34.44 5.92 11.28
C PHE A 321 -34.70 5.52 9.83
N LEU A 322 -33.84 4.66 9.30
CA LEU A 322 -34.07 3.93 8.06
C LEU A 322 -34.15 2.44 8.36
N PRO A 323 -35.04 1.68 7.69
CA PRO A 323 -35.11 0.24 7.88
C PRO A 323 -33.84 -0.45 7.33
N PRO A 324 -33.47 -1.63 7.86
CA PRO A 324 -32.41 -2.44 7.27
C PRO A 324 -32.65 -2.69 5.76
N PRO A 325 -31.60 -2.64 4.91
CA PRO A 325 -30.17 -2.51 5.22
C PRO A 325 -29.64 -1.06 5.35
N LEU A 326 -30.51 -0.04 5.31
CA LEU A 326 -30.12 1.38 5.29
C LEU A 326 -29.91 1.97 6.70
N ASN A 327 -30.20 1.22 7.76
CA ASN A 327 -30.12 1.67 9.15
C ASN A 327 -28.70 2.08 9.58
N GLY A 328 -27.66 1.51 8.97
CA GLY A 328 -26.27 1.79 9.33
C GLY A 328 -25.87 3.27 9.17
N TRP A 329 -26.53 4.01 8.27
CA TRP A 329 -26.33 5.47 8.21
C TRP A 329 -26.95 6.16 9.44
N THR A 330 -28.20 5.82 9.75
CA THR A 330 -28.98 6.42 10.84
C THR A 330 -28.55 6.03 12.24
N GLU A 331 -27.66 5.04 12.37
CA GLU A 331 -27.01 4.71 13.65
C GLU A 331 -26.04 5.81 14.12
N HIS A 332 -25.46 6.55 13.18
CA HIS A 332 -24.46 7.58 13.49
C HIS A 332 -24.82 8.97 12.95
N ARG A 333 -25.73 9.08 11.96
CA ARG A 333 -26.06 10.33 11.29
C ARG A 333 -27.54 10.43 10.91
N ASP A 334 -28.16 11.58 11.19
CA ASP A 334 -29.48 11.91 10.65
C ASP A 334 -29.41 12.11 9.12
N PHE A 335 -30.45 11.70 8.40
CA PHE A 335 -30.53 11.86 6.95
C PHE A 335 -31.47 13.02 6.57
N PRO A 336 -31.02 14.03 5.81
CA PRO A 336 -31.86 15.16 5.42
C PRO A 336 -32.92 14.72 4.38
N PRO A 337 -34.15 15.26 4.44
CA PRO A 337 -35.15 14.97 3.42
C PRO A 337 -34.71 15.50 2.05
N PHE A 338 -35.16 14.85 0.98
CA PHE A 338 -34.89 15.35 -0.36
C PHE A 338 -35.61 16.69 -0.59
N ALA A 339 -35.03 17.52 -1.46
CA ALA A 339 -35.62 18.81 -1.82
C ALA A 339 -37.06 18.63 -2.32
N ARG A 340 -38.01 19.44 -1.81
CA ARG A 340 -39.43 19.43 -2.23
C ARG A 340 -39.62 19.70 -3.72
N LYS A 341 -38.64 20.36 -4.33
CA LYS A 341 -38.65 20.74 -5.73
C LYS A 341 -37.41 20.21 -6.42
N SER A 342 -37.59 19.55 -7.55
CA SER A 342 -36.47 19.08 -8.35
C SER A 342 -35.74 20.26 -8.98
N PHE A 343 -34.44 20.10 -9.26
CA PHE A 343 -33.66 21.10 -9.99
C PHE A 343 -34.31 21.46 -11.34
N ARG A 344 -34.90 20.49 -12.04
CA ARG A 344 -35.56 20.70 -13.34
C ARG A 344 -36.81 21.55 -13.21
N ASP A 345 -37.64 21.30 -12.21
CA ASP A 345 -38.85 22.11 -11.99
C ASP A 345 -38.46 23.52 -11.53
N TRP A 346 -37.45 23.63 -10.66
CA TRP A 346 -36.88 24.92 -10.27
C TRP A 346 -36.37 25.71 -11.48
N TRP A 347 -35.63 25.05 -12.36
CA TRP A 347 -35.08 25.67 -13.57
C TRP A 347 -36.18 26.12 -14.54
N ARG A 348 -37.20 25.29 -14.79
CA ARG A 348 -38.34 25.64 -15.67
C ARG A 348 -39.11 26.85 -15.15
N GLU A 349 -39.39 26.91 -13.85
CA GLU A 349 -40.06 28.06 -13.25
C GLU A 349 -39.21 29.33 -13.37
N ARG A 350 -37.90 29.22 -13.10
CA ARG A 350 -36.98 30.35 -13.26
C ARG A 350 -36.94 30.87 -14.70
N GLN A 351 -36.95 29.98 -15.69
CA GLN A 351 -36.99 30.38 -17.11
C GLN A 351 -38.31 31.07 -17.46
N LYS A 352 -39.45 30.57 -16.97
CA LYS A 352 -40.75 31.22 -17.17
C LYS A 352 -40.82 32.63 -16.57
N LEU A 353 -40.16 32.85 -15.42
CA LEU A 353 -40.06 34.17 -14.81
C LEU A 353 -39.20 35.12 -15.66
N ARG A 354 -38.03 34.67 -16.13
CA ARG A 354 -37.16 35.48 -17.02
C ARG A 354 -37.83 35.88 -18.34
N HIS A 355 -38.71 35.04 -18.90
CA HIS A 355 -39.48 35.36 -20.10
C HIS A 355 -40.72 36.23 -19.85
N ARG A 356 -41.11 36.45 -18.58
CA ARG A 356 -42.17 37.39 -18.20
C ARG A 356 -41.63 38.79 -17.91
N ASP A 357 -40.36 38.87 -17.49
CA ASP A 357 -39.67 40.13 -17.14
C ASP A 357 -38.91 40.75 -18.33
N ALA A 358 -38.89 40.08 -19.48
CA ALA A 358 -38.36 40.56 -20.77
C ALA A 358 -39.51 40.70 -21.77
#